data_AF-A0A4Q9Z4Q4-F1
#
_entry.id   AF-A0A4Q9Z4Q4-F1
#
_cell.length_a   1.000
_cell.length_b   1.000
_cell.length_c   1.000
_cell.angle_alpha   90.00
_cell.angle_beta   90.00
_cell.angle_gamma   90.00
#
_symmetry.space_group_name_H-M   'P 1'
#
loop_
_entity.id
_entity.type
_entity.pdbx_description
1 polymer ?
#
loop_
_entity_poly.entity_id
_entity_poly.type
_entity_poly.pdbx_seq_one_letter_code
_entity_poly.pdbx_strand_id
1 'polypeptide(L)'
;MDINFNQYIAANNFREIAAFFETKPALSEEQLAEIRQLASHKLELARIALSPPYSDFSKILFVKEGDFYVFLNYIKNQDIEEQLKSMLTLISKMYQQNPSSELAGKSFIAVNNFKADDDELAELIRENNYSSEIIPTPAISKRNRNYLILAVVLVFVLIRGVIFFNAFHPFQNRTVDYDYDASTEEYNAEPPSIDPYYTRMKFQIDSFFVFLSDYKKEEIKQLTRINDIKTGENPFETFYQSMPQGESNSTVKISNHTNCDMILLENAMVYDTIKLPKAAYYIKSGKTIEVNKRPSDVNAVFNFYLGKQLATFQTKSKHLFIRNHSVIEYRFSELLPETKEILETDYVLREDASVSLKDGILRIN
;
A
#
# COMPACT_ATOMS: atom_id res chain seq x y z
N MET A 1 23.66 -22.33 -13.52
CA MET A 1 22.23 -21.98 -13.52
C MET A 1 21.97 -21.20 -14.78
N ASP A 2 21.30 -21.82 -15.74
CA ASP A 2 20.92 -21.21 -17.02
C ASP A 2 19.54 -20.59 -16.82
N ILE A 3 19.42 -19.28 -17.01
CA ILE A 3 18.12 -18.61 -16.94
C ILE A 3 17.43 -18.78 -18.28
N ASN A 4 16.22 -19.33 -18.25
CA ASN A 4 15.33 -19.32 -19.38
C ASN A 4 14.64 -17.95 -19.48
N PHE A 5 15.30 -16.99 -20.13
CA PHE A 5 14.80 -15.62 -20.27
C PHE A 5 13.38 -15.56 -20.85
N ASN A 6 13.01 -16.47 -21.76
CA ASN A 6 11.65 -16.56 -22.30
C ASN A 6 10.61 -16.76 -21.19
N GLN A 7 10.85 -17.72 -20.29
CA GLN A 7 9.93 -18.04 -19.21
C GLN A 7 9.84 -16.90 -18.18
N TYR A 8 10.98 -16.32 -17.80
CA TYR A 8 11.04 -15.27 -16.78
C TYR A 8 10.42 -13.96 -17.29
N ILE A 9 10.70 -13.56 -18.53
CA ILE A 9 10.08 -12.38 -19.14
C ILE A 9 8.58 -12.60 -19.31
N ALA A 10 8.16 -13.77 -19.80
CA ALA A 10 6.73 -14.09 -19.92
C ALA A 10 6.00 -13.97 -18.58
N ALA A 11 6.59 -14.48 -17.50
CA ALA A 11 6.07 -14.45 -16.14
C ALA A 11 6.22 -13.11 -15.39
N ASN A 12 6.78 -12.07 -16.04
CA ASN A 12 7.09 -10.78 -15.43
C ASN A 12 8.07 -10.85 -14.24
N ASN A 13 8.95 -11.86 -14.22
CA ASN A 13 9.87 -12.09 -13.11
C ASN A 13 11.15 -11.25 -13.26
N PHE A 14 10.98 -9.93 -13.36
CA PHE A 14 12.04 -8.97 -13.71
C PHE A 14 13.09 -8.81 -12.61
N ARG A 15 12.72 -9.06 -11.35
CA ARG A 15 13.65 -9.02 -10.21
C ARG A 15 14.76 -10.06 -10.34
N GLU A 16 14.41 -11.28 -10.72
CA GLU A 16 15.32 -12.40 -10.90
C GLU A 16 16.18 -12.23 -12.15
N ILE A 17 15.61 -11.62 -13.20
CA ILE A 17 16.36 -11.21 -14.39
C ILE A 17 17.39 -10.13 -14.03
N ALA A 18 17.00 -9.10 -13.29
CA ALA A 18 17.91 -8.04 -12.85
C ALA A 18 19.05 -8.60 -11.98
N ALA A 19 18.74 -9.48 -11.03
CA ALA A 19 19.73 -10.15 -10.19
C ALA A 19 20.71 -11.02 -11.01
N PHE A 20 20.27 -11.60 -12.13
CA PHE A 20 21.14 -12.34 -13.03
C PHE A 20 22.12 -11.43 -13.79
N PHE A 21 21.63 -10.31 -14.32
CA PHE A 21 22.49 -9.33 -15.00
C PHE A 21 23.53 -8.70 -14.05
N GLU A 22 23.24 -8.60 -12.76
CA GLU A 22 24.19 -8.13 -11.74
C GLU A 22 25.30 -9.14 -11.40
N THR A 23 25.06 -10.44 -11.60
CA THR A 23 25.92 -11.52 -11.05
C THR A 23 26.70 -12.32 -12.09
N LYS A 24 26.43 -12.15 -13.39
CA LYS A 24 27.08 -12.93 -14.46
C LYS A 24 27.80 -12.07 -15.52
N PRO A 25 28.85 -12.62 -16.17
CA PRO A 25 29.58 -11.94 -17.23
C PRO A 25 28.73 -11.81 -18.50
N ALA A 26 29.06 -10.80 -19.30
CA ALA A 26 28.38 -10.36 -20.52
C ALA A 26 27.78 -11.50 -21.35
N LEU A 27 26.47 -11.40 -21.61
CA LEU A 27 25.76 -12.22 -22.60
C LEU A 27 26.33 -12.00 -24.00
N SER A 28 26.23 -13.00 -24.88
CA SER A 28 26.57 -12.80 -26.30
C SER A 28 25.60 -11.83 -26.96
N GLU A 29 26.02 -11.15 -28.04
CA GLU A 29 25.12 -10.26 -28.78
C GLU A 29 23.91 -10.99 -29.36
N GLU A 30 24.04 -12.28 -29.70
CA GLU A 30 22.90 -13.12 -30.12
C GLU A 30 21.88 -13.28 -28.98
N GLN A 31 22.34 -13.58 -27.76
CA GLN A 31 21.46 -13.68 -26.59
C GLN A 31 20.83 -12.34 -26.23
N LEU A 32 21.58 -11.24 -26.34
CA LEU A 32 21.05 -9.89 -26.12
C LEU A 32 20.00 -9.53 -27.17
N ALA A 33 20.21 -9.90 -28.44
CA ALA A 33 19.24 -9.68 -29.51
C ALA A 33 17.92 -10.43 -29.26
N GLU A 34 17.97 -11.70 -28.82
CA GLU A 34 16.78 -12.46 -28.44
C GLU A 34 16.04 -11.79 -27.27
N ILE A 35 16.76 -11.38 -26.23
CA ILE A 35 16.17 -10.71 -25.07
C ILE A 35 15.56 -9.36 -25.45
N ARG A 36 16.22 -8.58 -26.31
CA ARG A 36 15.70 -7.32 -26.86
C ARG A 36 14.39 -7.57 -27.63
N GLN A 37 14.31 -8.62 -28.43
CA GLN A 37 13.07 -8.96 -29.14
C GLN A 37 11.91 -9.26 -28.18
N LEU A 38 12.17 -9.99 -27.09
CA LEU A 38 11.17 -10.30 -26.06
C LEU A 38 10.73 -9.04 -25.29
N ALA A 39 11.68 -8.16 -24.96
CA ALA A 39 11.40 -6.89 -24.33
C ALA A 39 10.56 -5.97 -25.23
N SER A 40 10.91 -5.89 -26.52
CA SER A 40 10.12 -5.17 -27.52
C SER A 40 8.69 -5.70 -27.61
N HIS A 41 8.51 -7.02 -27.58
CA HIS A 41 7.17 -7.60 -27.54
C HIS A 41 6.38 -7.20 -26.29
N LYS A 42 7.02 -7.17 -25.11
CA LYS A 42 6.39 -6.69 -23.86
C LYS A 42 6.00 -5.22 -23.92
N LEU A 43 6.87 -4.36 -24.44
CA LEU A 43 6.59 -2.93 -24.62
C LEU A 43 5.43 -2.72 -25.59
N GLU A 44 5.37 -3.50 -26.67
CA GLU A 44 4.26 -3.43 -27.62
C GLU A 44 2.93 -3.90 -26.99
N LEU A 45 2.94 -4.97 -26.19
CA LEU A 45 1.75 -5.40 -25.43
C LEU A 45 1.26 -4.30 -24.48
N ALA A 46 2.18 -3.62 -23.80
CA ALA A 46 1.85 -2.48 -22.95
C ALA A 46 1.25 -1.32 -23.76
N ARG A 47 1.89 -0.97 -24.88
CA ARG A 47 1.43 0.10 -25.78
C ARG A 47 0.03 -0.16 -26.32
N ILE A 48 -0.27 -1.39 -26.74
CA ILE A 48 -1.60 -1.80 -27.20
C ILE A 48 -2.62 -1.67 -26.07
N ALA A 49 -2.29 -2.16 -24.87
CA ALA A 49 -3.21 -2.09 -23.74
C ALA A 49 -3.53 -0.67 -23.28
N LEU A 50 -2.53 0.22 -23.35
CA LEU A 50 -2.64 1.63 -23.02
C LEU A 50 -3.26 2.49 -24.14
N SER A 51 -3.51 1.92 -25.32
CA SER A 51 -4.17 2.63 -26.43
C SER A 51 -5.70 2.49 -26.33
N PRO A 52 -6.48 3.57 -26.49
CA PRO A 52 -7.93 3.47 -26.57
C PRO A 52 -8.40 2.64 -27.78
N PRO A 53 -9.42 1.78 -27.63
CA PRO A 53 -10.14 1.46 -26.40
C PRO A 53 -9.28 0.63 -25.45
N TYR A 54 -9.17 1.08 -24.20
CA TYR A 54 -8.31 0.44 -23.20
C TYR A 54 -8.67 -1.03 -23.03
N SER A 55 -7.66 -1.89 -22.99
CA SER A 55 -7.84 -3.32 -22.74
C SER A 55 -7.50 -3.69 -21.30
N ASP A 56 -7.50 -4.98 -20.99
CA ASP A 56 -7.27 -5.49 -19.63
C ASP A 56 -5.84 -5.17 -19.14
N PHE A 57 -5.74 -4.25 -18.18
CA PHE A 57 -4.47 -3.83 -17.59
C PHE A 57 -3.82 -4.88 -16.69
N SER A 58 -4.53 -5.96 -16.31
CA SER A 58 -3.97 -7.05 -15.49
C SER A 58 -2.74 -7.71 -16.15
N LYS A 59 -2.67 -7.66 -17.48
CA LYS A 59 -1.59 -8.24 -18.28
C LYS A 59 -0.35 -7.37 -18.37
N ILE A 60 -0.46 -6.10 -17.96
CA ILE A 60 0.60 -5.11 -18.09
C ILE A 60 1.03 -4.52 -16.75
N LEU A 61 0.67 -5.15 -15.63
CA LEU A 61 1.00 -4.63 -14.29
C LEU A 61 2.50 -4.41 -14.06
N PHE A 62 3.34 -5.12 -14.81
CA PHE A 62 4.80 -4.97 -14.80
C PHE A 62 5.27 -3.55 -15.10
N VAL A 63 4.49 -2.72 -15.80
CA VAL A 63 4.84 -1.31 -16.06
C VAL A 63 4.89 -0.45 -14.79
N LYS A 64 4.32 -0.95 -13.68
CA LYS A 64 4.39 -0.33 -12.34
C LYS A 64 5.61 -0.76 -11.52
N GLU A 65 6.41 -1.69 -12.02
CA GLU A 65 7.49 -2.31 -11.27
C GLU A 65 8.82 -1.70 -11.67
N GLY A 66 9.60 -1.21 -10.69
CA GLY A 66 10.92 -0.61 -10.96
C GLY A 66 11.89 -1.60 -11.61
N ASP A 67 11.80 -2.88 -11.25
CA ASP A 67 12.66 -3.95 -11.76
C ASP A 67 12.51 -4.15 -13.29
N PHE A 68 11.34 -3.86 -13.86
CA PHE A 68 11.14 -3.86 -15.31
C PHE A 68 12.04 -2.83 -15.99
N TYR A 69 12.11 -1.61 -15.45
CA TYR A 69 12.94 -0.54 -16.01
C TYR A 69 14.44 -0.75 -15.74
N VAL A 70 14.79 -1.38 -14.61
CA VAL A 70 16.16 -1.84 -14.36
C VAL A 70 16.56 -2.89 -15.39
N PHE A 71 15.68 -3.86 -15.69
CA PHE A 71 15.90 -4.84 -16.75
C PHE A 71 16.13 -4.16 -18.11
N LEU A 72 15.31 -3.16 -18.47
CA LEU A 72 15.48 -2.44 -19.73
C LEU A 72 16.85 -1.75 -19.84
N ASN A 73 17.42 -1.23 -18.75
CA ASN A 73 18.76 -0.62 -18.77
C ASN A 73 19.87 -1.59 -19.22
N TYR A 74 19.72 -2.88 -18.92
CA TYR A 74 20.74 -3.88 -19.29
C TYR A 74 20.73 -4.22 -20.78
N ILE A 75 19.60 -3.96 -21.46
CA ILE A 75 19.39 -4.36 -22.86
C ILE A 75 19.12 -3.18 -23.78
N LYS A 76 19.14 -1.94 -23.24
CA LYS A 76 18.73 -0.74 -23.94
C LYS A 76 19.46 -0.55 -25.27
N ASN A 77 18.71 -0.07 -26.25
CA ASN A 77 19.15 0.39 -27.55
C ASN A 77 18.14 1.44 -28.03
N GLN A 78 18.39 2.04 -29.20
CA GLN A 78 17.52 3.05 -29.79
C GLN A 78 16.06 2.58 -29.93
N ASP A 79 15.83 1.34 -30.39
CA ASP A 79 14.48 0.81 -30.59
C ASP A 79 13.69 0.66 -29.27
N ILE A 80 14.35 0.16 -28.22
CA ILE A 80 13.76 0.02 -26.88
C ILE A 80 13.39 1.39 -26.31
N GLU A 81 14.25 2.40 -26.49
CA GLU A 81 13.98 3.75 -26.02
C GLU A 81 12.81 4.41 -26.78
N GLU A 82 12.71 4.21 -28.10
CA GLU A 82 11.60 4.73 -28.90
C GLU A 82 10.26 4.09 -28.49
N GLN A 83 10.24 2.77 -28.28
CA GLN A 83 9.05 2.07 -27.80
C GLN A 83 8.66 2.49 -26.38
N LEU A 84 9.65 2.64 -25.50
CA LEU A 84 9.45 3.11 -24.13
C LEU A 84 8.85 4.53 -24.14
N LYS A 85 9.37 5.43 -24.96
CA LYS A 85 8.83 6.79 -25.14
C LYS A 85 7.39 6.79 -25.62
N SER A 86 7.06 5.93 -26.58
CA SER A 86 5.68 5.75 -27.06
C SER A 86 4.74 5.28 -25.95
N MET A 87 5.17 4.29 -25.17
CA MET A 87 4.42 3.79 -24.01
C MET A 87 4.23 4.87 -22.94
N LEU A 88 5.28 5.60 -22.58
CA LEU A 88 5.22 6.67 -21.58
C LEU A 88 4.31 7.81 -22.02
N THR A 89 4.29 8.16 -23.30
CA THR A 89 3.36 9.16 -23.84
C THR A 89 1.90 8.75 -23.64
N LEU A 90 1.58 7.46 -23.79
CA LEU A 90 0.24 6.94 -23.51
C LEU A 90 -0.09 6.96 -22.00
N ILE A 91 0.90 6.62 -21.16
CA ILE A 91 0.75 6.73 -19.70
C ILE A 91 0.51 8.19 -19.29
N SER A 92 1.23 9.15 -19.86
CA SER A 92 1.01 10.58 -19.61
C SER A 92 -0.37 11.05 -20.05
N LYS A 93 -0.85 10.61 -21.21
CA LYS A 93 -2.23 10.88 -21.64
C LYS A 93 -3.26 10.27 -20.68
N MET A 94 -3.05 9.04 -20.24
CA MET A 94 -3.92 8.37 -19.27
C MET A 94 -3.95 9.12 -17.94
N TYR A 95 -2.80 9.61 -17.46
CA TYR A 95 -2.70 10.40 -16.24
C TYR A 95 -3.39 11.76 -16.38
N GLN A 96 -3.20 12.46 -17.50
CA GLN A 96 -3.88 13.74 -17.76
C GLN A 96 -5.41 13.58 -17.81
N GLN A 97 -5.90 12.46 -18.34
CA GLN A 97 -7.34 12.14 -18.38
C GLN A 97 -7.89 11.68 -17.03
N ASN A 98 -7.10 10.93 -16.27
CA ASN A 98 -7.45 10.42 -14.94
C ASN A 98 -6.24 10.46 -14.00
N PRO A 99 -6.02 11.58 -13.29
CA PRO A 99 -4.90 11.73 -12.36
C PRO A 99 -4.93 10.73 -11.19
N SER A 100 -6.09 10.10 -10.92
CA SER A 100 -6.27 9.07 -9.89
C SER A 100 -5.96 7.65 -10.39
N SER A 101 -5.50 7.49 -11.63
CA SER A 101 -5.09 6.19 -12.17
C SER A 101 -3.88 5.64 -11.42
N GLU A 102 -4.09 4.58 -10.63
CA GLU A 102 -3.01 3.87 -9.92
C GLU A 102 -1.94 3.34 -10.90
N LEU A 103 -2.38 2.82 -12.05
CA LEU A 103 -1.47 2.33 -13.10
C LEU A 103 -0.55 3.46 -13.57
N ALA A 104 -1.11 4.61 -13.92
CA ALA A 104 -0.32 5.71 -14.47
C ALA A 104 0.61 6.33 -13.42
N GLY A 105 0.09 6.58 -12.20
CA GLY A 105 0.88 7.14 -11.11
C GLY A 105 2.06 6.26 -10.70
N LYS A 106 1.84 4.94 -10.51
CA LYS A 106 2.92 4.01 -10.14
C LYS A 106 3.92 3.81 -11.29
N SER A 107 3.48 3.86 -12.54
CA SER A 107 4.39 3.73 -13.69
C SER A 107 5.35 4.92 -13.81
N PHE A 108 4.90 6.13 -13.50
CA PHE A 108 5.77 7.32 -13.46
C PHE A 108 6.84 7.26 -12.37
N ILE A 109 6.52 6.66 -11.23
CA ILE A 109 7.52 6.45 -10.19
C ILE A 109 8.50 5.36 -10.62
N ALA A 110 7.99 4.27 -11.20
CA ALA A 110 8.79 3.13 -11.61
C ALA A 110 9.78 3.47 -12.74
N VAL A 111 9.40 4.32 -13.71
CA VAL A 111 10.27 4.70 -14.84
C VAL A 111 11.55 5.43 -14.41
N ASN A 112 11.60 5.99 -13.19
CA ASN A 112 12.83 6.58 -12.64
C ASN A 112 13.99 5.61 -12.47
N ASN A 113 13.71 4.31 -12.53
CA ASN A 113 14.75 3.30 -12.53
C ASN A 113 15.40 3.12 -13.92
N PHE A 114 14.86 3.73 -14.99
CA PHE A 114 15.45 3.75 -16.33
C PHE A 114 16.41 4.94 -16.52
N LYS A 115 17.54 4.71 -17.20
CA LYS A 115 18.53 5.73 -17.55
C LYS A 115 18.61 5.84 -19.08
N ALA A 116 17.84 6.80 -19.61
CA ALA A 116 17.78 7.07 -21.04
C ALA A 116 19.08 7.67 -21.57
N ASP A 117 19.49 7.23 -22.76
CA ASP A 117 20.52 7.87 -23.57
C ASP A 117 19.92 8.91 -24.54
N ASP A 118 18.67 8.71 -24.98
CA ASP A 118 17.89 9.70 -25.74
C ASP A 118 17.46 10.89 -24.87
N ASP A 119 17.85 12.11 -25.29
CA ASP A 119 17.57 13.35 -24.57
C ASP A 119 16.07 13.63 -24.43
N GLU A 120 15.27 13.32 -25.47
CA GLU A 120 13.82 13.54 -25.45
C GLU A 120 13.11 12.58 -24.47
N LEU A 121 13.54 11.32 -24.40
CA LEU A 121 13.07 10.36 -23.39
C LEU A 121 13.52 10.75 -21.98
N ALA A 122 14.76 11.21 -21.82
CA ALA A 122 15.27 11.70 -20.54
C ALA A 122 14.44 12.90 -20.04
N GLU A 123 14.11 13.83 -20.94
CA GLU A 123 13.21 14.94 -20.65
C GLU A 123 11.80 14.47 -20.29
N LEU A 124 11.22 13.53 -21.05
CA LEU A 124 9.90 12.97 -20.75
C LEU A 124 9.87 12.30 -19.36
N ILE A 125 10.91 11.56 -18.98
CA ILE A 125 11.05 10.97 -17.65
C ILE A 125 11.13 12.08 -16.58
N ARG A 126 11.91 13.13 -16.83
CA ARG A 126 12.06 14.28 -15.94
C ARG A 126 10.77 15.09 -15.80
N GLU A 127 10.02 15.35 -16.87
CA GLU A 127 8.75 16.09 -16.82
C GLU A 127 7.65 15.29 -16.10
N ASN A 128 7.64 13.98 -16.27
CA ASN A 128 6.75 13.10 -15.54
C ASN A 128 7.11 13.03 -14.04
N ASN A 129 8.38 13.27 -13.66
CA ASN A 129 8.76 13.51 -12.26
C ASN A 129 8.16 14.80 -11.71
N TYR A 130 8.19 15.90 -12.46
CA TYR A 130 7.61 17.17 -12.03
C TYR A 130 6.07 17.19 -12.08
N SER A 131 5.43 16.40 -12.92
CA SER A 131 3.96 16.31 -13.00
C SER A 131 3.35 15.37 -11.94
N SER A 132 4.16 14.46 -11.39
CA SER A 132 3.83 13.67 -10.20
C SER A 132 4.20 14.38 -8.90
N GLU A 133 4.97 15.48 -8.97
CA GLU A 133 5.07 16.52 -7.94
C GLU A 133 3.87 17.46 -8.05
N ILE A 134 2.94 17.35 -7.12
CA ILE A 134 1.63 17.99 -7.22
C ILE A 134 1.71 19.50 -7.07
N ILE A 135 1.23 20.21 -8.10
CA ILE A 135 0.59 21.51 -7.94
C ILE A 135 -0.69 21.30 -7.12
N PRO A 136 -0.78 21.83 -5.89
CA PRO A 136 -1.94 21.61 -5.03
C PRO A 136 -3.19 22.20 -5.70
N THR A 137 -4.10 21.33 -6.13
CA THR A 137 -5.46 21.76 -6.44
C THR A 137 -6.23 21.86 -5.12
N PRO A 138 -6.83 23.01 -4.79
CA PRO A 138 -7.62 23.16 -3.58
C PRO A 138 -8.80 22.18 -3.61
N ALA A 139 -8.97 21.42 -2.54
CA ALA A 139 -10.07 20.49 -2.36
C ALA A 139 -11.42 21.24 -2.32
N ILE A 140 -12.05 21.41 -3.48
CA ILE A 140 -13.44 21.82 -3.56
C ILE A 140 -14.29 20.59 -3.27
N SER A 141 -14.85 20.53 -2.06
CA SER A 141 -15.88 19.58 -1.66
C SER A 141 -17.05 19.60 -2.65
N LYS A 142 -17.13 18.63 -3.56
CA LYS A 142 -18.34 18.39 -4.37
C LYS A 142 -19.32 17.52 -3.59
N ARG A 143 -20.20 18.21 -2.87
CA ARG A 143 -21.44 17.68 -2.30
C ARG A 143 -22.41 17.29 -3.44
N ASN A 144 -23.03 16.12 -3.29
CA ASN A 144 -24.17 15.55 -4.03
C ASN A 144 -23.95 14.95 -5.44
N ARG A 145 -23.84 13.61 -5.53
CA ARG A 145 -24.39 12.83 -6.66
C ARG A 145 -24.62 11.31 -6.41
N ASN A 146 -25.04 10.87 -5.22
CA ASN A 146 -25.18 9.43 -4.92
C ASN A 146 -26.61 8.86 -4.84
N TYR A 147 -27.66 9.66 -5.05
CA TYR A 147 -29.05 9.17 -4.97
C TYR A 147 -29.41 8.14 -6.05
N LEU A 148 -28.79 8.21 -7.22
CA LEU A 148 -29.08 7.32 -8.34
C LEU A 148 -28.50 5.91 -8.14
N ILE A 149 -27.33 5.82 -7.48
CA ILE A 149 -26.68 4.54 -7.15
C ILE A 149 -27.46 3.83 -6.04
N LEU A 150 -27.91 4.56 -5.02
CA LEU A 150 -28.75 4.02 -3.94
C LEU A 150 -30.09 3.47 -4.48
N ALA A 151 -30.71 4.15 -5.44
CA ALA A 151 -31.95 3.68 -6.07
C ALA A 151 -31.76 2.35 -6.83
N VAL A 152 -30.66 2.20 -7.58
CA VAL A 152 -30.37 0.97 -8.34
C VAL A 152 -30.09 -0.21 -7.40
N VAL A 153 -29.35 0.01 -6.31
CA VAL A 153 -29.07 -1.04 -5.31
C VAL A 153 -30.35 -1.51 -4.63
N LEU A 154 -31.25 -0.59 -4.29
CA LEU A 154 -32.51 -0.91 -3.61
C LEU A 154 -33.47 -1.73 -4.51
N VAL A 155 -33.49 -1.44 -5.81
CA VAL A 155 -34.23 -2.26 -6.80
C VAL A 155 -33.66 -3.69 -6.87
N PHE A 156 -32.34 -3.83 -6.87
CA PHE A 156 -31.69 -5.15 -6.92
C PHE A 156 -31.98 -6.00 -5.67
N VAL A 157 -32.02 -5.38 -4.49
CA VAL A 157 -32.38 -6.04 -3.23
C VAL A 157 -33.85 -6.48 -3.23
N LEU A 158 -34.77 -5.66 -3.75
CA LEU A 158 -36.19 -6.01 -3.86
C LEU A 158 -36.43 -7.17 -4.84
N ILE A 159 -35.76 -7.18 -5.99
CA ILE A 159 -35.85 -8.30 -6.95
C ILE A 159 -35.37 -9.62 -6.31
N ARG A 160 -34.25 -9.58 -5.58
CA ARG A 160 -33.73 -10.74 -4.84
C ARG A 160 -34.69 -11.21 -3.73
N GLY A 161 -35.34 -10.28 -3.04
CA GLY A 161 -36.36 -10.59 -2.02
C GLY A 161 -37.60 -11.30 -2.61
N VAL A 162 -38.07 -10.86 -3.78
CA VAL A 162 -39.23 -11.48 -4.46
C VAL A 162 -38.90 -12.90 -4.96
N ILE A 163 -37.68 -13.12 -5.48
CA ILE A 163 -37.22 -14.46 -5.88
C ILE A 163 -37.12 -15.39 -4.66
N PHE A 164 -36.67 -14.88 -3.52
CA PHE A 164 -36.55 -15.66 -2.29
C PHE A 164 -37.91 -16.02 -1.67
N PHE A 165 -38.90 -15.12 -1.77
CA PHE A 165 -40.27 -15.38 -1.29
C PHE A 165 -41.06 -16.36 -2.19
N ASN A 166 -40.82 -16.34 -3.52
CA ASN A 166 -41.48 -17.26 -4.45
C ASN A 166 -40.91 -18.68 -4.44
N ALA A 167 -39.75 -18.91 -3.82
CA ALA A 167 -39.12 -20.23 -3.72
C ALA A 167 -39.54 -21.03 -2.47
N PHE A 168 -40.42 -20.48 -1.61
CA PHE A 168 -40.90 -21.14 -0.40
C PHE A 168 -42.38 -21.57 -0.54
N HIS A 169 -42.59 -22.80 -1.00
CA HIS A 169 -43.77 -23.59 -0.59
C HIS A 169 -43.31 -24.76 0.31
N PRO A 170 -44.07 -25.13 1.35
CA PRO A 170 -43.60 -25.98 2.43
C PRO A 170 -43.70 -27.46 2.02
N PHE A 171 -42.59 -28.20 2.06
CA PHE A 171 -42.63 -29.66 2.04
C PHE A 171 -42.54 -30.22 3.46
N GLN A 172 -43.51 -31.10 3.73
CA GLN A 172 -43.79 -31.79 4.98
C GLN A 172 -42.65 -32.72 5.44
N ASN A 173 -42.61 -32.91 6.75
CA ASN A 173 -41.78 -33.84 7.50
C ASN A 173 -41.77 -35.27 6.90
N ARG A 174 -40.57 -35.76 6.59
CA ARG A 174 -40.22 -37.18 6.68
C ARG A 174 -38.92 -37.31 7.46
N THR A 175 -39.02 -37.87 8.66
CA THR A 175 -37.90 -38.46 9.38
C THR A 175 -37.38 -39.64 8.57
N VAL A 176 -36.10 -39.59 8.20
CA VAL A 176 -35.34 -40.78 7.76
C VAL A 176 -34.17 -40.90 8.72
N ASP A 177 -34.17 -42.02 9.42
CA ASP A 177 -33.09 -42.46 10.30
C ASP A 177 -31.88 -42.81 9.43
N TYR A 178 -30.72 -42.23 9.73
CA TYR A 178 -29.44 -42.67 9.18
C TYR A 178 -28.50 -42.92 10.35
N ASP A 179 -28.41 -44.20 10.67
CA ASP A 179 -27.37 -44.79 11.51
C ASP A 179 -26.02 -44.58 10.81
N TYR A 180 -25.11 -43.86 11.47
CA TYR A 180 -23.72 -43.70 11.01
C TYR A 180 -22.82 -44.46 11.96
N ASP A 181 -22.46 -45.67 11.55
CA ASP A 181 -21.33 -46.40 12.11
C ASP A 181 -20.05 -45.69 11.64
N ALA A 182 -19.49 -44.84 12.51
CA ALA A 182 -18.30 -44.07 12.22
C ALA A 182 -17.06 -44.95 12.44
N SER A 183 -16.49 -45.46 11.34
CA SER A 183 -15.13 -45.97 11.34
C SER A 183 -14.16 -44.85 11.73
N THR A 184 -13.47 -45.03 12.86
CA THR A 184 -12.38 -44.19 13.32
C THR A 184 -11.18 -44.30 12.37
N GLU A 185 -11.13 -43.43 11.37
CA GLU A 185 -9.87 -43.05 10.75
C GLU A 185 -9.33 -41.81 11.47
N GLU A 186 -8.17 -41.98 12.09
CA GLU A 186 -7.45 -40.95 12.82
C GLU A 186 -6.97 -39.86 11.83
N TYR A 187 -7.75 -38.79 11.72
CA TYR A 187 -7.42 -37.62 10.91
C TYR A 187 -6.19 -36.92 11.50
N ASN A 188 -5.02 -37.19 10.93
CA ASN A 188 -3.83 -36.39 11.18
C ASN A 188 -4.00 -35.03 10.51
N ALA A 189 -4.49 -34.04 11.26
CA ALA A 189 -4.63 -32.68 10.80
C ALA A 189 -3.29 -32.14 10.29
N GLU A 190 -3.23 -31.73 9.02
CA GLU A 190 -2.10 -30.99 8.50
C GLU A 190 -1.89 -29.72 9.36
N PRO A 191 -0.64 -29.34 9.66
CA PRO A 191 -0.37 -28.17 10.46
C PRO A 191 -1.00 -26.93 9.79
N PRO A 192 -1.66 -26.05 10.56
CA PRO A 192 -2.34 -24.89 9.99
C PRO A 192 -1.34 -24.03 9.22
N SER A 193 -1.50 -23.94 7.90
CA SER A 193 -0.70 -23.05 7.07
C SER A 193 -1.32 -21.65 7.10
N ILE A 194 -0.53 -20.65 7.50
CA ILE A 194 -0.98 -19.25 7.54
C ILE A 194 -1.14 -18.76 6.11
N ASP A 195 -2.30 -18.16 5.80
CA ASP A 195 -2.59 -17.63 4.47
C ASP A 195 -1.51 -16.59 4.04
N PRO A 196 -0.96 -16.71 2.82
CA PRO A 196 0.04 -15.79 2.27
C PRO A 196 -0.31 -14.30 2.35
N TYR A 197 -1.59 -13.94 2.42
CA TYR A 197 -2.05 -12.57 2.65
C TYR A 197 -1.49 -12.01 3.96
N TYR A 198 -1.60 -12.75 5.07
CA TYR A 198 -1.21 -12.26 6.39
C TYR A 198 0.31 -12.18 6.55
N THR A 199 1.05 -13.11 5.94
CA THR A 199 2.51 -13.08 5.94
C THR A 199 3.06 -11.90 5.13
N ARG A 200 2.43 -11.58 3.98
CA ARG A 200 2.74 -10.38 3.20
C ARG A 200 2.42 -9.09 3.95
N MET A 201 1.27 -9.05 4.65
CA MET A 201 0.87 -7.88 5.43
C MET A 201 1.88 -7.59 6.54
N LYS A 202 2.31 -8.63 7.28
CA LYS A 202 3.35 -8.50 8.31
C LYS A 202 4.61 -7.82 7.75
N PHE A 203 5.13 -8.32 6.63
CA PHE A 203 6.32 -7.75 5.98
C PHE A 203 6.13 -6.27 5.57
N GLN A 204 4.94 -5.91 5.09
CA GLN A 204 4.62 -4.53 4.70
C GLN A 204 4.58 -3.58 5.92
N ILE A 205 4.03 -4.02 7.04
CA ILE A 205 3.99 -3.23 8.29
C ILE A 205 5.37 -3.10 8.91
N ASP A 206 6.17 -4.17 8.93
CA ASP A 206 7.56 -4.11 9.38
C ASP A 206 8.34 -3.09 8.52
N SER A 207 8.17 -3.13 7.20
CA SER A 207 8.77 -2.16 6.28
C SER A 207 8.28 -0.73 6.54
N PHE A 208 7.02 -0.55 6.94
CA PHE A 208 6.46 0.75 7.29
C PHE A 208 7.10 1.32 8.56
N PHE A 209 7.33 0.48 9.56
CA PHE A 209 7.97 0.91 10.81
C PHE A 209 9.42 1.31 10.57
N VAL A 210 10.14 0.59 9.69
CA VAL A 210 11.47 1.00 9.20
C VAL A 210 11.39 2.36 8.51
N PHE A 211 10.40 2.61 7.64
CA PHE A 211 10.23 3.92 7.00
C PHE A 211 10.02 5.06 8.00
N LEU A 212 9.28 4.81 9.08
CA LEU A 212 8.99 5.80 10.12
C LEU A 212 10.19 6.11 11.03
N SER A 213 11.06 5.13 11.28
CA SER A 213 12.07 5.20 12.36
C SER A 213 13.53 5.16 11.89
N ASP A 214 13.85 4.48 10.79
CA ASP A 214 15.24 4.19 10.38
C ASP A 214 15.78 5.19 9.33
N TYR A 215 15.42 6.47 9.45
CA TYR A 215 15.98 7.51 8.60
C TYR A 215 16.96 8.41 9.36
N LYS A 216 17.96 8.92 8.63
CA LYS A 216 18.94 9.88 9.16
C LYS A 216 18.49 11.30 8.84
N LYS A 217 18.57 12.20 9.83
CA LYS A 217 18.18 13.62 9.66
C LYS A 217 18.98 14.29 8.54
N GLU A 218 20.24 13.89 8.36
CA GLU A 218 21.16 14.41 7.35
C GLU A 218 20.78 13.96 5.92
N GLU A 219 19.94 12.95 5.78
CA GLU A 219 19.49 12.43 4.48
C GLU A 219 18.16 13.04 4.02
N ILE A 220 17.50 13.83 4.87
CA ILE A 220 16.24 14.49 4.57
C ILE A 220 16.44 15.47 3.40
N LYS A 221 15.76 15.19 2.29
CA LYS A 221 15.64 16.07 1.14
C LYS A 221 14.20 16.52 0.98
N GLN A 222 14.01 17.76 0.54
CA GLN A 222 12.70 18.31 0.14
C GLN A 222 11.63 18.14 1.23
N LEU A 223 11.85 18.79 2.37
CA LEU A 223 10.95 18.71 3.53
C LEU A 223 9.73 19.61 3.35
N THR A 224 8.55 19.01 3.25
CA THR A 224 7.26 19.70 3.24
C THR A 224 6.59 19.52 4.59
N ARG A 225 6.52 20.58 5.39
CA ARG A 225 5.90 20.55 6.72
C ARG A 225 4.38 20.56 6.64
N ILE A 226 3.75 19.85 7.55
CA ILE A 226 2.30 19.81 7.71
C ILE A 226 1.94 20.54 9.00
N ASN A 227 1.22 21.65 8.87
CA ASN A 227 0.89 22.52 10.01
C ASN A 227 -0.58 22.45 10.40
N ASP A 228 -1.42 21.89 9.54
CA ASP A 228 -2.87 21.95 9.58
C ASP A 228 -3.54 20.68 10.12
N ILE A 229 -2.80 19.57 10.27
CA ILE A 229 -3.32 18.35 10.88
C ILE A 229 -3.77 18.61 12.32
N LYS A 230 -5.01 18.21 12.62
CA LYS A 230 -5.64 18.39 13.93
C LYS A 230 -5.51 17.14 14.77
N THR A 231 -5.58 17.32 16.08
CA THR A 231 -5.64 16.21 17.01
C THR A 231 -6.89 15.36 16.75
N GLY A 232 -6.71 14.05 16.64
CA GLY A 232 -7.73 13.07 16.27
C GLY A 232 -7.80 12.74 14.78
N GLU A 233 -7.13 13.51 13.91
CA GLU A 233 -7.07 13.18 12.47
C GLU A 233 -6.08 12.05 12.21
N ASN A 234 -6.35 11.29 11.15
CA ASN A 234 -5.51 10.20 10.71
C ASN A 234 -4.38 10.74 9.81
N PRO A 235 -3.10 10.59 10.21
CA PRO A 235 -1.97 11.02 9.41
C PRO A 235 -1.62 10.05 8.29
N PHE A 236 -2.25 8.87 8.22
CA PHE A 236 -1.88 7.83 7.29
C PHE A 236 -3.03 7.43 6.36
N GLU A 237 -2.68 7.08 5.12
CA GLU A 237 -3.62 6.61 4.09
C GLU A 237 -3.24 5.22 3.56
N THR A 238 -1.96 4.83 3.68
CA THR A 238 -1.50 3.57 3.09
C THR A 238 -2.11 2.34 3.78
N PHE A 239 -2.02 2.28 5.11
CA PHE A 239 -2.39 1.10 5.89
C PHE A 239 -3.53 1.34 6.86
N TYR A 240 -3.53 2.51 7.49
CA TYR A 240 -4.52 2.88 8.48
C TYR A 240 -5.59 3.69 7.76
N GLN A 241 -6.69 3.06 7.37
CA GLN A 241 -7.82 3.77 6.76
C GLN A 241 -8.80 4.17 7.85
N SER A 242 -9.25 5.43 7.83
CA SER A 242 -10.26 5.93 8.77
C SER A 242 -11.56 5.14 8.58
N MET A 243 -11.77 4.07 9.35
CA MET A 243 -13.04 3.36 9.31
C MET A 243 -14.15 4.31 9.79
N PRO A 244 -15.37 4.21 9.22
CA PRO A 244 -16.52 4.91 9.76
C PRO A 244 -16.60 4.63 11.26
N GLN A 245 -16.74 5.70 12.06
CA GLN A 245 -17.02 5.54 13.49
C GLN A 245 -18.34 4.77 13.60
N GLY A 246 -18.25 3.49 13.96
CA GLY A 246 -19.41 2.79 14.50
C GLY A 246 -19.79 3.47 15.80
N GLU A 247 -21.10 3.64 16.02
CA GLU A 247 -21.65 4.08 17.31
C GLU A 247 -21.26 3.03 18.36
N SER A 248 -20.12 3.24 19.01
CA SER A 248 -19.78 2.50 20.23
C SER A 248 -20.06 3.41 21.42
N ASN A 249 -20.71 2.85 22.43
CA ASN A 249 -21.04 3.55 23.67
C ASN A 249 -19.87 3.60 24.67
N SER A 250 -18.71 3.01 24.34
CA SER A 250 -17.52 3.02 25.20
C SER A 250 -16.34 3.66 24.48
N THR A 251 -15.77 4.70 25.09
CA THR A 251 -14.54 5.38 24.64
C THR A 251 -13.42 5.22 25.66
N VAL A 252 -12.19 5.38 25.20
CA VAL A 252 -10.99 5.54 26.02
C VAL A 252 -10.37 6.88 25.72
N LYS A 253 -10.05 7.64 26.77
CA LYS A 253 -9.30 8.88 26.64
C LYS A 253 -7.83 8.60 26.63
N ILE A 254 -7.13 9.15 25.65
CA ILE A 254 -5.67 9.03 25.51
C ILE A 254 -5.10 10.43 25.52
N SER A 255 -4.34 10.74 26.57
CA SER A 255 -3.75 12.06 26.81
C SER A 255 -2.25 12.03 26.55
N ASN A 256 -1.76 12.90 25.67
CA ASN A 256 -0.34 13.06 25.39
C ASN A 256 0.27 14.14 26.30
N HIS A 257 0.96 13.73 27.36
CA HIS A 257 1.73 14.60 28.26
C HIS A 257 3.23 14.63 27.94
N THR A 258 3.63 14.14 26.76
CA THR A 258 5.02 14.26 26.29
C THR A 258 5.29 15.67 25.76
N ASN A 259 6.56 16.02 25.59
CA ASN A 259 6.99 17.30 24.99
C ASN A 259 7.05 17.26 23.45
N CYS A 260 6.46 16.23 22.83
CA CYS A 260 6.43 16.03 21.41
C CYS A 260 5.04 15.59 20.95
N ASP A 261 4.82 15.57 19.65
CA ASP A 261 3.59 15.04 19.10
C ASP A 261 3.67 13.51 19.07
N MET A 262 2.51 12.89 19.02
CA MET A 262 2.35 11.44 19.09
C MET A 262 1.37 10.99 18.03
N ILE A 263 1.66 9.87 17.38
CA ILE A 263 0.70 9.14 16.56
C ILE A 263 0.43 7.81 17.24
N LEU A 264 -0.83 7.58 17.58
CA LEU A 264 -1.32 6.31 18.10
C LEU A 264 -1.71 5.42 16.92
N LEU A 265 -1.13 4.23 16.84
CA LEU A 265 -1.44 3.21 15.85
C LEU A 265 -2.27 2.11 16.51
N GLU A 266 -3.48 1.89 16.02
CA GLU A 266 -4.35 0.79 16.45
C GLU A 266 -4.25 -0.38 15.47
N ASN A 267 -3.95 -1.56 16.01
CA ASN A 267 -3.84 -2.80 15.26
C ASN A 267 -4.74 -3.88 15.86
N ALA A 268 -5.28 -4.78 15.04
CA ALA A 268 -5.86 -6.05 15.50
C ALA A 268 -4.83 -7.17 15.42
N MET A 269 -4.65 -7.91 16.52
CA MET A 269 -3.83 -9.12 16.53
C MET A 269 -4.62 -10.30 15.94
N VAL A 270 -4.03 -10.93 14.93
CA VAL A 270 -4.55 -12.14 14.26
C VAL A 270 -3.47 -13.22 14.29
N TYR A 271 -3.86 -14.48 14.53
CA TYR A 271 -2.95 -15.62 14.66
C TYR A 271 -1.81 -15.36 15.67
N ASP A 272 -2.13 -14.66 16.76
CA ASP A 272 -1.26 -14.29 17.89
C ASP A 272 0.04 -13.52 17.54
N THR A 273 0.29 -13.24 16.27
CA THR A 273 1.59 -12.76 15.79
C THR A 273 1.50 -11.72 14.68
N ILE A 274 0.32 -11.52 14.08
CA ILE A 274 0.16 -10.64 12.91
C ILE A 274 -0.70 -9.45 13.29
N LYS A 275 -0.12 -8.25 13.15
CA LYS A 275 -0.78 -6.97 13.41
C LYS A 275 -1.44 -6.47 12.14
N LEU A 276 -2.76 -6.40 12.15
CA LEU A 276 -3.54 -5.79 11.07
C LEU A 276 -3.87 -4.33 11.41
N PRO A 277 -3.40 -3.35 10.61
CA PRO A 277 -3.71 -1.95 10.78
C PRO A 277 -5.22 -1.70 10.78
N LYS A 278 -5.70 -0.93 11.76
CA LYS A 278 -7.10 -0.51 11.85
C LYS A 278 -7.26 1.00 11.68
N ALA A 279 -6.65 1.76 12.58
CA ALA A 279 -6.78 3.21 12.64
C ALA A 279 -5.51 3.86 13.17
N ALA A 280 -5.29 5.12 12.81
CA ALA A 280 -4.22 5.92 13.37
C ALA A 280 -4.75 7.30 13.76
N TYR A 281 -4.21 7.84 14.85
CA TYR A 281 -4.65 9.09 15.43
C TYR A 281 -3.46 9.97 15.76
N TYR A 282 -3.41 11.16 15.16
CA TYR A 282 -2.43 12.18 15.52
C TYR A 282 -2.87 12.95 16.77
N ILE A 283 -1.97 13.10 17.74
CA ILE A 283 -2.23 13.71 19.05
C ILE A 283 -1.12 14.70 19.36
N LYS A 284 -1.46 15.99 19.36
CA LYS A 284 -0.50 17.06 19.66
C LYS A 284 -0.03 16.98 21.12
N SER A 285 1.17 17.45 21.39
CA SER A 285 1.68 17.61 22.75
C SER A 285 0.66 18.38 23.63
N GLY A 286 0.37 17.84 24.82
CA GLY A 286 -0.58 18.42 25.78
C GLY A 286 -2.05 18.27 25.39
N LYS A 287 -2.39 17.45 24.40
CA LYS A 287 -3.77 17.21 23.95
C LYS A 287 -4.24 15.80 24.25
N THR A 288 -5.56 15.65 24.26
CA THR A 288 -6.27 14.39 24.53
C THR A 288 -7.20 14.07 23.37
N ILE A 289 -7.35 12.78 23.06
CA ILE A 289 -8.36 12.27 22.14
C ILE A 289 -9.25 11.24 22.84
N GLU A 290 -10.43 11.02 22.27
CA GLU A 290 -11.30 9.90 22.61
C GLU A 290 -11.25 8.87 21.48
N VAL A 291 -10.92 7.63 21.82
CA VAL A 291 -10.87 6.49 20.89
C VAL A 291 -12.00 5.53 21.24
N ASN A 292 -12.80 5.15 20.25
CA ASN A 292 -13.91 4.22 20.45
C ASN A 292 -13.37 2.81 20.74
N LYS A 293 -13.77 2.21 21.86
CA LYS A 293 -13.61 0.77 22.11
C LYS A 293 -14.71 0.02 21.39
N ARG A 294 -14.40 -0.92 20.50
CA ARG A 294 -15.35 -1.84 19.91
C ARG A 294 -15.40 -3.13 20.73
N PRO A 295 -16.58 -3.79 20.84
CA PRO A 295 -16.69 -5.10 21.50
C PRO A 295 -15.79 -6.19 20.89
N SER A 296 -15.36 -6.03 19.63
CA SER A 296 -14.42 -6.92 18.93
C SER A 296 -12.93 -6.61 19.18
N ASP A 297 -12.60 -5.67 20.05
CA ASP A 297 -11.23 -5.22 20.35
C ASP A 297 -10.51 -6.03 21.44
N VAL A 298 -10.97 -7.24 21.76
CA VAL A 298 -10.31 -8.12 22.75
C VAL A 298 -8.84 -8.39 22.39
N ASN A 299 -8.50 -8.28 21.10
CA ASN A 299 -7.15 -8.45 20.54
C ASN A 299 -6.55 -7.14 19.98
N ALA A 300 -7.03 -5.96 20.40
CA ALA A 300 -6.45 -4.70 19.96
C ALA A 300 -5.10 -4.43 20.62
N VAL A 301 -4.12 -4.09 19.80
CA VAL A 301 -2.75 -3.73 20.20
C VAL A 301 -2.45 -2.34 19.68
N PHE A 302 -1.86 -1.52 20.54
CA PHE A 302 -1.51 -0.15 20.24
C PHE A 302 0.01 0.02 20.18
N ASN A 303 0.48 0.77 19.19
CA ASN A 303 1.87 1.20 19.09
C ASN A 303 1.91 2.74 19.09
N PHE A 304 2.97 3.30 19.65
CA PHE A 304 3.14 4.75 19.74
C PHE A 304 4.30 5.21 18.87
N TYR A 305 4.06 6.20 18.03
CA TYR A 305 5.09 6.85 17.24
C TYR A 305 5.25 8.30 17.70
N LEU A 306 6.42 8.65 18.22
CA LEU A 306 6.68 9.97 18.82
C LEU A 306 7.74 10.74 18.05
N GLY A 307 7.54 12.04 17.92
CA GLY A 307 8.50 12.93 17.28
C GLY A 307 8.01 14.36 17.14
N LYS A 308 8.81 15.18 16.46
CA LYS A 308 8.50 16.59 16.19
C LYS A 308 8.48 16.86 14.70
N GLN A 309 7.74 17.90 14.33
CA GLN A 309 7.65 18.42 12.97
C GLN A 309 7.20 17.34 11.97
N LEU A 310 5.92 16.97 12.04
CA LEU A 310 5.32 16.06 11.07
C LEU A 310 5.44 16.65 9.66
N ALA A 311 5.97 15.86 8.74
CA ALA A 311 6.31 16.32 7.40
C ALA A 311 6.28 15.16 6.39
N THR A 312 6.35 15.52 5.11
CA THR A 312 6.72 14.60 4.04
C THR A 312 8.12 14.96 3.55
N PHE A 313 8.97 13.97 3.34
CA PHE A 313 10.33 14.18 2.87
C PHE A 313 10.95 12.91 2.29
N GLN A 314 11.89 13.09 1.37
CA GLN A 314 12.66 12.01 0.76
C GLN A 314 13.93 11.73 1.58
N THR A 315 14.37 10.47 1.57
CA THR A 315 15.62 10.00 2.19
C THR A 315 16.30 9.03 1.23
N LYS A 316 17.56 8.64 1.49
CA LYS A 316 18.23 7.61 0.68
C LYS A 316 17.69 6.20 0.91
N SER A 317 16.84 6.02 1.92
CA SER A 317 16.14 4.75 2.19
C SER A 317 15.30 4.29 1.00
N LYS A 318 15.37 3.00 0.69
CA LYS A 318 14.54 2.34 -0.35
C LYS A 318 13.10 2.08 0.12
N HIS A 319 12.81 2.30 1.41
CA HIS A 319 11.48 2.15 1.97
C HIS A 319 10.73 3.47 1.80
N LEU A 320 10.10 3.68 0.64
CA LEU A 320 9.24 4.83 0.40
C LEU A 320 7.78 4.38 0.41
N PHE A 321 6.98 5.06 1.23
CA PHE A 321 5.53 4.89 1.25
C PHE A 321 4.90 6.13 0.66
N ILE A 322 4.04 5.93 -0.33
CA ILE A 322 3.47 6.98 -1.16
C ILE A 322 1.96 6.80 -1.14
N ARG A 323 1.27 7.80 -0.62
CA ARG A 323 -0.20 7.86 -0.58
C ARG A 323 -0.76 8.34 -1.91
N ASN A 324 -2.08 8.47 -1.95
CA ASN A 324 -2.79 8.99 -3.11
C ASN A 324 -2.18 10.32 -3.55
N HIS A 325 -2.13 10.49 -4.87
CA HIS A 325 -1.54 11.67 -5.48
C HIS A 325 -0.01 11.78 -5.26
N SER A 326 0.72 10.66 -5.25
CA SER A 326 2.19 10.65 -5.29
C SER A 326 2.89 11.40 -4.13
N VAL A 327 2.18 11.69 -3.05
CA VAL A 327 2.76 12.35 -1.88
C VAL A 327 3.36 11.29 -0.98
N ILE A 328 4.59 11.49 -0.52
CA ILE A 328 5.19 10.60 0.48
C ILE A 328 4.33 10.62 1.74
N GLU A 329 4.20 9.47 2.39
CA GLU A 329 3.49 9.33 3.66
C GLU A 329 4.10 10.25 4.73
N TYR A 330 3.28 10.67 5.70
CA TYR A 330 3.78 11.47 6.81
C TYR A 330 4.78 10.70 7.67
N ARG A 331 5.76 11.43 8.20
CA ARG A 331 6.61 10.98 9.30
C ARG A 331 7.15 12.19 10.04
N PHE A 332 7.51 12.02 11.30
CA PHE A 332 8.21 13.09 12.00
C PHE A 332 9.56 13.30 11.34
N SER A 333 10.03 14.54 11.29
CA SER A 333 11.38 14.84 10.76
C SER A 333 12.44 14.87 11.86
N GLU A 334 12.01 14.95 13.12
CA GLU A 334 12.86 14.86 14.30
C GLU A 334 12.32 13.76 15.23
N LEU A 335 13.06 12.66 15.36
CA LEU A 335 12.73 11.57 16.27
C LEU A 335 13.46 11.73 17.61
N LEU A 336 12.87 11.17 18.66
CA LEU A 336 13.58 10.92 19.90
C LEU A 336 14.50 9.70 19.72
N PRO A 337 15.61 9.59 20.45
CA PRO A 337 16.49 8.41 20.38
C PRO A 337 15.75 7.10 20.60
N GLU A 338 14.71 7.12 21.44
CA GLU A 338 13.94 5.94 21.86
C GLU A 338 12.72 5.67 20.96
N THR A 339 12.45 6.52 19.94
CA THR A 339 11.25 6.40 19.10
C THR A 339 11.11 5.02 18.46
N LYS A 340 12.21 4.40 18.03
CA LYS A 340 12.17 3.07 17.40
C LYS A 340 11.69 1.99 18.37
N GLU A 341 12.29 1.94 19.56
CA GLU A 341 11.91 0.98 20.61
C GLU A 341 10.46 1.19 21.05
N ILE A 342 10.04 2.45 21.20
CA ILE A 342 8.65 2.79 21.57
C ILE A 342 7.66 2.34 20.48
N LEU A 343 8.00 2.54 19.21
CA LEU A 343 7.17 2.14 18.06
C LEU A 343 7.01 0.62 17.96
N GLU A 344 8.05 -0.14 18.26
CA GLU A 344 8.03 -1.60 18.20
C GLU A 344 7.32 -2.24 19.42
N THR A 345 7.15 -1.49 20.52
CA THR A 345 6.53 -1.97 21.75
C THR A 345 5.00 -2.03 21.65
N ASP A 346 4.43 -3.15 22.06
CA ASP A 346 2.99 -3.41 22.06
C ASP A 346 2.32 -3.03 23.38
N TYR A 347 1.25 -2.26 23.29
CA TYR A 347 0.47 -1.80 24.42
C TYR A 347 -0.99 -2.25 24.31
N VAL A 348 -1.59 -2.63 25.43
CA VAL A 348 -3.01 -2.96 25.53
C VAL A 348 -3.68 -1.91 26.41
N LEU A 349 -4.52 -1.07 25.81
CA LEU A 349 -5.18 0.04 26.50
C LEU A 349 -6.60 -0.38 26.91
N ARG A 350 -6.76 -0.77 28.18
CA ARG A 350 -8.05 -1.20 28.74
C ARG A 350 -8.82 -0.09 29.45
N GLU A 351 -8.17 1.02 29.78
CA GLU A 351 -8.72 2.16 30.51
C GLU A 351 -8.15 3.45 29.92
N ASP A 352 -8.61 4.59 30.41
CA ASP A 352 -8.04 5.90 30.07
C ASP A 352 -6.53 5.89 30.32
N ALA A 353 -5.78 6.47 29.38
CA ALA A 353 -4.33 6.38 29.34
C ALA A 353 -3.71 7.78 29.34
N SER A 354 -2.84 8.04 30.32
CA SER A 354 -1.96 9.20 30.34
C SER A 354 -0.56 8.82 29.88
N VAL A 355 -0.18 9.25 28.68
CA VAL A 355 1.11 8.94 28.06
C VAL A 355 2.12 10.03 28.42
N SER A 356 3.24 9.66 29.02
CA SER A 356 4.33 10.55 29.40
C SER A 356 5.69 9.94 29.11
N LEU A 357 6.73 10.76 29.04
CA LEU A 357 8.10 10.31 28.79
C LEU A 357 8.97 10.68 30.00
N LYS A 358 9.58 9.68 30.63
CA LYS A 358 10.47 9.89 31.78
C LYS A 358 11.75 9.11 31.56
N ASP A 359 12.88 9.83 31.51
CA ASP A 359 14.21 9.26 31.30
C ASP A 359 14.29 8.39 30.02
N GLY A 360 13.66 8.84 28.92
CA GLY A 360 13.60 8.10 27.65
C GLY A 360 12.55 6.98 27.61
N ILE A 361 11.96 6.62 28.75
CA ILE A 361 11.00 5.52 28.84
C ILE A 361 9.57 6.06 28.71
N LEU A 362 8.79 5.47 27.80
CA LEU A 362 7.36 5.73 27.69
C LEU A 362 6.63 5.16 28.92
N ARG A 363 5.87 6.00 29.62
CA ARG A 363 5.04 5.63 30.76
C ARG A 363 3.59 5.86 30.40
N ILE A 364 2.78 4.81 30.57
CA ILE A 364 1.33 4.85 30.40
C ILE A 364 0.74 4.57 31.78
N ASN A 365 0.03 5.56 32.32
CA ASN A 365 -0.66 5.47 33.60
C ASN A 365 -2.16 5.50 33.41
#